data_AF-A0A4S4NCN7-F1
#
_entry.id   AF-A0A4S4NCN7-F1
#
_cell.length_a   1.000
_cell.length_b   1.000
_cell.length_c   1.000
_cell.angle_alpha   90.00
_cell.angle_beta   90.00
_cell.angle_gamma   90.00
#
_symmetry.space_group_name_H-M   'P 1'
#
loop_
_entity.id
_entity.type
_entity.pdbx_description
1 polymer ?
#
loop_
_entity_poly.entity_id
_entity_poly.type
_entity_poly.pdbx_seq_one_letter_code
_entity_poly.pdbx_strand_id
1 'polypeptide(L)' 'MSIKIPAILSAALLSLAACGDTTGERAIFGAGAGAGAAAVVNANPVTGAAVGAAANLAYCQTYPERC' A
#
# COMPACT_ATOMS: atom_id res chain seq x y z
N MET A 1 -11.17 5.90 -17.32
CA MET A 1 -9.93 5.43 -16.66
C MET A 1 -9.60 4.05 -17.22
N SER A 2 -8.75 3.95 -18.25
CA SER A 2 -8.36 2.65 -18.84
C SER A 2 -7.16 2.08 -18.08
N ILE A 3 -7.42 1.48 -16.92
CA ILE A 3 -6.41 0.79 -16.12
C ILE A 3 -5.91 -0.41 -16.93
N LYS A 4 -4.65 -0.35 -17.37
CA LYS A 4 -4.01 -1.42 -18.12
C LYS A 4 -3.58 -2.50 -17.12
N ILE A 5 -4.03 -3.73 -17.33
CA ILE A 5 -3.64 -4.97 -16.60
C ILE A 5 -2.15 -5.01 -16.17
N PRO A 6 -1.16 -4.59 -16.99
CA PRO A 6 0.25 -4.55 -16.54
C PRO A 6 0.50 -3.67 -15.30
N ALA A 7 -0.26 -2.59 -15.09
CA ALA A 7 -0.08 -1.70 -13.94
C ALA A 7 -0.48 -2.36 -12.61
N ILE A 8 -1.50 -3.24 -12.63
CA ILE A 8 -1.91 -4.01 -11.45
C ILE A 8 -0.87 -5.08 -11.13
N LEU A 9 -0.32 -5.73 -12.16
CA LEU A 9 0.72 -6.74 -12.00
C LEU A 9 2.00 -6.12 -11.43
N SER A 10 2.42 -4.95 -11.94
CA SER A 10 3.54 -4.20 -11.36
C SER A 10 3.24 -3.79 -9.92
N ALA A 11 2.06 -3.24 -9.62
CA ALA A 11 1.69 -2.89 -8.25
C ALA A 11 1.74 -4.10 -7.30
N ALA A 12 1.33 -5.29 -7.76
CA ALA A 12 1.42 -6.52 -7.00
C ALA A 12 2.87 -6.95 -6.73
N LEU A 13 3.75 -6.87 -7.73
CA LEU A 13 5.18 -7.16 -7.55
C LEU A 13 5.88 -6.14 -6.64
N LEU A 14 5.52 -4.85 -6.75
CA LEU A 14 6.04 -3.81 -5.86
C LEU A 14 5.52 -3.97 -4.43
N SER A 15 4.27 -4.43 -4.24
CA SER A 15 3.72 -4.68 -2.90
C SER A 15 4.43 -5.83 -2.17
N LEU A 16 4.98 -6.81 -2.89
CA LEU A 16 5.79 -7.88 -2.29
C LEU A 16 7.15 -7.37 -1.79
N ALA A 17 7.67 -6.29 -2.37
CA ALA A 17 8.93 -5.66 -1.95
C ALA A 17 8.73 -4.52 -0.93
N ALA A 18 7.49 -4.18 -0.57
CA ALA A 18 7.15 -2.93 0.10
C ALA A 18 6.61 -3.08 1.53
N CYS A 19 6.75 -4.23 2.21
CA CYS A 19 6.52 -4.17 3.67
C CYS A 19 7.57 -3.24 4.28
N GLY A 20 8.84 -3.25 3.86
CA GLY A 20 9.86 -2.35 4.42
C GLY A 20 10.34 -2.83 5.79
N ASP A 21 11.60 -2.54 6.10
CA ASP A 21 12.28 -3.21 7.21
C ASP A 21 11.83 -2.65 8.57
N THR A 22 11.57 -1.33 8.62
CA THR A 22 11.18 -0.63 9.84
C THR A 22 9.70 -0.22 9.86
N THR A 23 9.16 0.05 11.05
CA THR A 23 7.80 0.57 11.26
C THR A 23 7.52 1.84 10.44
N GLY A 24 8.49 2.75 10.30
CA GLY A 24 8.33 3.98 9.54
C GLY A 24 8.21 3.73 8.04
N GLU A 25 9.05 2.85 7.50
CA GLU A 25 8.98 2.43 6.09
C GLU A 25 7.65 1.74 5.79
N ARG A 26 7.22 0.81 6.65
CA ARG A 26 5.90 0.14 6.56
C ARG A 26 4.76 1.13 6.47
N ALA A 27 4.78 2.16 7.32
CA ALA A 27 3.77 3.20 7.32
C ALA A 27 3.78 4.01 6.03
N ILE A 28 4.96 4.41 5.54
CA ILE A 28 5.13 5.21 4.32
C ILE A 28 4.70 4.42 3.08
N PHE A 29 5.10 3.15 2.97
CA PHE A 29 4.72 2.29 1.85
C PHE A 29 3.21 2.02 1.82
N GLY A 30 2.62 1.69 2.99
CA GLY A 30 1.18 1.55 3.13
C GLY A 30 0.44 2.84 2.80
N ALA A 31 0.94 3.99 3.26
CA ALA A 31 0.37 5.29 2.95
C ALA A 31 0.39 5.60 1.45
N GLY A 32 1.54 5.37 0.79
CA GLY A 32 1.69 5.61 -0.63
C GLY A 32 0.75 4.74 -1.47
N ALA A 33 0.70 3.44 -1.16
CA ALA A 33 -0.21 2.50 -1.83
C ALA A 33 -1.68 2.89 -1.62
N GLY A 34 -2.07 3.21 -0.38
CA GLY A 34 -3.44 3.61 -0.04
C GLY A 34 -3.87 4.93 -0.68
N ALA A 35 -3.00 5.95 -0.69
CA ALA A 35 -3.27 7.20 -1.39
C ALA A 35 -3.37 7.00 -2.91
N GLY A 36 -2.47 6.20 -3.49
CA GLY A 36 -2.51 5.86 -4.91
C GLY A 36 -3.81 5.15 -5.29
N ALA A 37 -4.22 4.15 -4.50
CA ALA A 37 -5.49 3.45 -4.70
C ALA A 37 -6.69 4.39 -4.59
N ALA A 38 -6.72 5.25 -3.57
CA ALA A 38 -7.77 6.25 -3.40
C ALA A 38 -7.86 7.22 -4.57
N ALA A 39 -6.71 7.71 -5.07
CA ALA A 39 -6.66 8.57 -6.25
C ALA A 39 -7.22 7.89 -7.50
N VAL A 40 -6.93 6.60 -7.69
CA VAL A 40 -7.45 5.81 -8.82
C VAL A 40 -8.98 5.70 -8.81
N VAL A 41 -9.57 5.55 -7.62
CA VAL A 41 -11.03 5.44 -7.47
C VAL A 41 -11.73 6.78 -7.19
N ASN A 42 -11.02 7.91 -7.35
CA ASN A 42 -11.52 9.26 -7.02
C ASN A 42 -12.04 9.41 -5.57
N ALA A 43 -11.44 8.68 -4.63
CA ALA A 43 -11.65 8.83 -3.20
C ALA A 43 -10.64 9.81 -2.57
N ASN A 44 -10.82 10.14 -1.29
CA ASN A 44 -9.92 11.04 -0.56
C ASN A 44 -8.54 10.38 -0.38
N PRO A 45 -7.46 10.95 -0.95
CA PRO A 45 -6.12 10.36 -0.88
C PRO A 45 -5.50 10.41 0.53
N VAL A 46 -5.85 11.39 1.36
CA VAL A 46 -5.39 11.47 2.75
C VAL A 46 -6.00 10.34 3.58
N THR A 47 -7.30 10.10 3.41
CA THR A 47 -7.97 8.95 4.03
C THR A 47 -7.38 7.64 3.52
N GLY A 48 -7.16 7.53 2.20
CA GLY A 48 -6.49 6.37 1.59
C GLY A 48 -5.11 6.12 2.19
N ALA A 49 -4.28 7.15 2.33
CA ALA A 49 -2.98 7.04 2.97
C ALA A 49 -3.07 6.60 4.43
N ALA A 50 -3.95 7.21 5.22
CA ALA A 50 -4.09 6.86 6.63
C ALA A 50 -4.51 5.39 6.81
N VAL A 51 -5.50 4.95 6.03
CA VAL A 51 -5.98 3.55 6.05
C VAL A 51 -4.91 2.60 5.53
N GLY A 52 -4.23 2.93 4.44
CA GLY A 52 -3.18 2.10 3.87
C GLY A 52 -1.97 1.94 4.79
N ALA A 53 -1.54 3.02 5.45
CA ALA A 53 -0.46 2.97 6.45
C ALA A 53 -0.82 2.06 7.62
N ALA A 54 -2.01 2.26 8.19
CA ALA A 54 -2.49 1.46 9.31
C ALA A 54 -2.67 -0.01 8.92
N ALA A 55 -3.22 -0.29 7.74
CA ALA A 55 -3.41 -1.64 7.23
C ALA A 55 -2.08 -2.37 7.00
N ASN A 56 -1.09 -1.70 6.39
CA ASN A 56 0.22 -2.31 6.15
C ASN A 56 0.95 -2.62 7.46
N LEU A 57 0.91 -1.68 8.42
CA LEU A 57 1.44 -1.91 9.77
C LEU A 57 0.75 -3.08 10.47
N ALA A 58 -0.58 -3.08 10.52
CA ALA A 58 -1.35 -4.13 11.18
C ALA A 58 -1.09 -5.50 10.52
N TYR A 59 -0.98 -5.55 9.20
CA TYR A 59 -0.67 -6.76 8.46
C TYR A 59 0.71 -7.31 8.82
N CYS A 60 1.76 -6.47 8.75
CA CYS A 60 3.13 -6.90 9.10
C CYS A 60 3.29 -7.24 10.60
N GLN A 61 2.44 -6.68 11.49
CA GLN A 61 2.39 -7.07 12.91
C GLN A 61 1.70 -8.42 13.12
N THR A 62 0.68 -8.73 12.32
CA THR A 62 -0.08 -9.98 12.43
C THR A 62 0.66 -11.14 11.77
N TYR A 63 1.38 -10.87 10.68
CA TYR A 63 2.09 -11.87 9.87
C TYR A 63 3.53 -11.44 9.62
N PRO A 64 4.39 -11.40 10.66
CA PRO A 64 5.76 -10.90 10.55
C PRO A 64 6.62 -11.72 9.58
N GLU A 65 6.27 -12.96 9.26
CA GLU A 65 6.97 -13.81 8.30
C GLU A 65 6.65 -13.50 6.83
N ARG A 66 5.64 -12.66 6.55
CA ARG A 66 5.14 -12.37 5.19
C ARG A 66 5.53 -10.98 4.70
N CYS A 67 6.49 -10.39 5.39
CA CYS A 67 6.69 -8.96 5.51
C CYS A 67 8.18 -8.66 5.52
#